data_AF-A0A2L0UHL9-F1
#
_entry.id   AF-A0A2L0UHL9-F1
#
_cell.length_a   1.000
_cell.length_b   1.000
_cell.length_c   1.000
_cell.angle_alpha   90.00
_cell.angle_beta   90.00
_cell.angle_gamma   90.00
#
_symmetry.space_group_name_H-M   'P 1'
#
loop_
_entity.id
_entity.type
_entity.pdbx_description
1 polymer ?
#
loop_
_entity_poly.entity_id
_entity_poly.type
_entity_poly.pdbx_seq_one_letter_code
_entity_poly.pdbx_strand_id
1 'polypeptide(L)'
;MPALIIIGLVMVALAPRVQRAAAAKAAESAPDAAPSRRRSLLLLAGIGVLGLYGGYFGAAQGILIVGLMSMVTIESLQRINAIKNVLTTAVNSVAAVTFMAFAWESINWSLVLLIAVGATLGGFLGARVGRRLSPLALRATILVLGTAALIRIVFFG
;
A
#
# COMPACT_ATOMS: atom_id res chain seq x y z
N MET A 1 5.68 13.52 11.97
CA MET A 1 5.03 12.20 12.14
C MET A 1 3.49 12.23 11.97
N PRO A 2 2.72 13.21 12.50
CA PRO A 2 1.25 13.21 12.36
C PRO A 2 0.76 13.37 10.91
N ALA A 3 1.46 14.16 10.11
CA ALA A 3 1.09 14.41 8.70
C ALA A 3 1.01 13.14 7.86
N LEU A 4 1.92 12.17 8.08
CA LEU A 4 1.92 10.91 7.35
C LEU A 4 0.71 10.04 7.71
N ILE A 5 0.33 10.00 8.99
CA ILE A 5 -0.85 9.28 9.45
C ILE A 5 -2.13 9.87 8.83
N ILE A 6 -2.24 11.20 8.80
CA ILE A 6 -3.36 11.89 8.14
C ILE A 6 -3.42 11.54 6.66
N ILE A 7 -2.28 11.60 5.94
CA ILE A 7 -2.21 11.22 4.53
C ILE A 7 -2.65 9.76 4.35
N GLY A 8 -2.16 8.84 5.18
CA GLY A 8 -2.56 7.43 5.15
C GLY A 8 -4.06 7.23 5.35
N LEU A 9 -4.66 7.92 6.33
CA LEU A 9 -6.11 7.87 6.59
C LEU A 9 -6.93 8.40 5.41
N VAL A 10 -6.54 9.56 4.86
CA VAL A 10 -7.19 10.15 3.68
C VAL A 10 -7.09 9.20 2.49
N MET A 11 -5.93 8.60 2.27
CA MET A 11 -5.71 7.63 1.19
C MET A 11 -6.57 6.38 1.35
N VAL A 12 -6.72 5.85 2.57
CA VAL A 12 -7.62 4.72 2.84
C VAL A 12 -9.08 5.10 2.60
N ALA A 13 -9.47 6.32 2.99
CA ALA A 13 -10.82 6.83 2.72
C ALA A 13 -11.11 7.00 1.22
N LEU A 14 -10.11 7.43 0.44
CA LEU A 14 -10.21 7.64 -1.01
C LEU A 14 -10.03 6.35 -1.82
N ALA A 15 -9.41 5.32 -1.25
CA ALA A 15 -9.15 4.03 -1.88
C ALA A 15 -10.34 3.45 -2.68
N PRO A 16 -11.58 3.37 -2.15
CA PRO A 16 -12.73 2.90 -2.92
C PRO A 16 -13.02 3.72 -4.18
N ARG A 17 -12.87 5.04 -4.12
CA ARG A 17 -13.15 5.91 -5.26
C ARG A 17 -12.09 5.72 -6.33
N VAL A 18 -10.83 5.66 -5.93
CA VAL A 18 -9.69 5.39 -6.83
C VAL A 18 -9.83 4.01 -7.47
N GLN A 19 -10.12 2.97 -6.69
CA GLN A 19 -10.30 1.62 -7.20
C GLN A 19 -11.48 1.49 -8.14
N ARG A 20 -12.63 2.12 -7.84
CA ARG A 20 -13.81 2.11 -8.73
C ARG A 20 -13.56 2.88 -10.02
N ALA A 21 -12.97 4.07 -9.93
CA ALA A 21 -12.65 4.87 -11.11
C ALA A 21 -11.64 4.16 -12.01
N ALA A 22 -10.66 3.47 -11.43
CA ALA A 22 -9.69 2.72 -12.20
C ALA A 22 -10.29 1.43 -12.80
N ALA A 23 -11.18 0.73 -12.07
CA ALA A 23 -11.91 -0.42 -12.61
C ALA A 23 -12.87 -0.03 -13.76
N ALA A 24 -13.53 1.12 -13.66
CA ALA A 24 -14.38 1.65 -14.73
C ALA A 24 -13.58 1.97 -16.00
N LYS A 25 -12.42 2.63 -15.86
CA LYS A 25 -11.53 2.92 -16.99
C LYS A 25 -10.92 1.67 -17.64
N ALA A 26 -10.62 0.65 -16.84
CA ALA A 26 -10.15 -0.63 -17.35
C ALA A 26 -11.23 -1.34 -18.20
N ALA A 27 -12.51 -1.20 -17.84
CA ALA A 27 -13.63 -1.78 -18.60
C ALA A 27 -13.91 -1.06 -19.94
N GLU A 28 -13.57 0.23 -20.04
CA GLU A 28 -13.74 1.04 -21.27
C GLU A 28 -12.61 0.84 -22.30
N SER A 29 -11.50 0.20 -21.92
CA SER A 29 -10.32 0.07 -22.79
C SER A 29 -10.39 -1.20 -23.64
N ALA A 30 -10.28 -1.05 -24.97
CA ALA A 30 -10.38 -2.17 -25.92
C ALA A 30 -9.22 -3.20 -25.76
N PRO A 31 -9.44 -4.51 -26.00
CA PRO A 31 -8.62 -5.59 -25.41
C PRO A 31 -7.19 -5.75 -25.96
N ASP A 32 -6.86 -5.25 -27.16
CA ASP A 32 -5.73 -5.80 -27.93
C ASP A 32 -4.60 -4.81 -28.30
N ALA A 33 -4.60 -3.59 -27.77
CA ALA A 33 -3.51 -2.65 -28.04
C ALA A 33 -2.36 -2.83 -27.03
N ALA A 34 -1.23 -3.39 -27.47
CA ALA A 34 0.01 -3.37 -26.71
C ALA A 34 0.28 -1.97 -26.15
N PRO A 35 0.71 -1.83 -24.87
CA PRO A 35 0.90 -0.51 -24.28
C PRO A 35 1.91 0.27 -25.09
N SER A 36 1.47 1.41 -25.67
CA SER A 36 2.35 2.33 -26.38
C SER A 36 3.60 2.63 -25.55
N ARG A 37 4.76 2.80 -26.20
CA ARG A 37 6.05 3.07 -25.52
C ARG A 37 5.94 4.15 -24.44
N ARG A 38 5.12 5.18 -24.68
CA ARG A 38 4.82 6.25 -23.72
C ARG A 38 4.10 5.75 -22.47
N ARG A 39 3.09 4.88 -22.60
CA ARG A 39 2.37 4.27 -21.46
C ARG A 39 3.30 3.38 -20.63
N SER A 40 4.15 2.59 -21.27
CA SER A 40 5.13 1.74 -20.56
C SER A 40 6.16 2.56 -19.79
N LEU A 41 6.65 3.67 -20.36
CA LEU A 41 7.53 4.59 -19.67
C LEU A 41 6.85 5.29 -18.47
N LEU A 42 5.60 5.71 -18.65
CA LEU A 42 4.81 6.32 -17.56
C LEU A 42 4.56 5.32 -16.42
N LEU A 43 4.28 4.05 -16.74
CA LEU A 43 4.16 2.99 -15.75
C LEU A 43 5.46 2.77 -14.99
N LEU A 44 6.59 2.67 -15.69
CA LEU A 44 7.90 2.47 -15.06
C LEU A 44 8.25 3.64 -14.15
N ALA A 45 8.09 4.88 -14.63
CA ALA A 45 8.33 6.09 -13.84
C ALA A 45 7.39 6.17 -12.63
N GLY A 46 6.10 5.89 -12.82
CA GLY A 46 5.12 5.89 -11.75
C GLY A 46 5.41 4.83 -10.68
N ILE A 47 5.75 3.60 -11.08
CA ILE A 47 6.16 2.54 -10.15
C ILE A 47 7.45 2.92 -9.41
N GLY A 48 8.42 3.56 -10.09
CA GLY A 48 9.64 4.06 -9.46
C GLY A 48 9.35 5.10 -8.38
N VAL A 49 8.53 6.11 -8.69
CA VAL A 49 8.10 7.14 -7.73
C VAL A 49 7.33 6.52 -6.56
N LEU A 50 6.42 5.59 -6.85
CA LEU A 50 5.68 4.87 -5.80
C LEU A 50 6.57 3.96 -4.95
N GLY A 51 7.66 3.45 -5.52
CA GLY A 51 8.68 2.71 -4.79
C GLY A 51 9.44 3.57 -3.80
N LEU A 52 9.86 4.78 -4.22
CA LEU A 52 10.48 5.76 -3.31
C LEU A 52 9.54 6.18 -2.19
N TYR A 53 8.29 6.50 -2.54
CA TYR A 53 7.24 6.77 -1.56
C TYR A 53 7.04 5.57 -0.61
N GLY A 54 6.98 4.36 -1.15
CA GLY A 54 6.78 3.13 -0.38
C GLY A 54 7.91 2.83 0.62
N GLY A 55 9.16 3.11 0.24
CA GLY A 55 10.31 2.97 1.12
C GLY A 55 10.30 3.96 2.29
N TYR A 56 9.71 5.15 2.11
CA TYR A 56 9.57 6.16 3.16
C TYR A 56 8.29 5.98 4.01
N PHE A 57 7.16 5.73 3.34
CA PHE A 57 5.84 5.60 3.94
C PHE A 57 5.06 4.47 3.23
N GLY A 58 5.32 3.23 3.66
CA GLY A 58 4.71 2.03 3.07
C GLY A 58 3.17 1.95 3.21
N ALA A 59 2.58 2.76 4.09
CA ALA A 59 1.13 2.83 4.22
C ALA A 59 0.48 3.40 2.95
N ALA A 60 -0.52 2.69 2.42
CA ALA A 60 -1.26 2.97 1.18
C ALA A 60 -0.50 2.79 -0.15
N GLN A 61 0.79 2.40 -0.17
CA GLN A 61 1.55 2.13 -1.41
C GLN A 61 0.81 1.16 -2.34
N GLY A 62 0.27 0.07 -1.79
CA GLY A 62 -0.44 -0.95 -2.58
C GLY A 62 -1.66 -0.40 -3.34
N ILE A 63 -2.38 0.55 -2.74
CA ILE A 63 -3.58 1.15 -3.34
C ILE A 63 -3.18 2.04 -4.52
N LEU A 64 -2.08 2.79 -4.36
CA LEU A 64 -1.51 3.62 -5.41
C LEU A 64 -1.01 2.78 -6.59
N ILE A 65 -0.31 1.68 -6.32
CA ILE A 65 0.16 0.75 -7.37
C ILE A 65 -1.02 0.15 -8.13
N VAL A 66 -2.05 -0.32 -7.42
CA VAL A 66 -3.27 -0.86 -8.04
C VAL A 66 -3.98 0.20 -8.89
N GLY A 67 -4.10 1.42 -8.38
CA GLY A 67 -4.72 2.54 -9.10
C GLY A 67 -3.94 2.90 -10.37
N LEU A 68 -2.62 3.05 -10.27
CA LEU A 68 -1.76 3.36 -11.41
C LEU A 68 -1.83 2.26 -12.48
N MET A 69 -1.70 0.98 -12.09
CA MET A 69 -1.76 -0.12 -13.04
C MET A 69 -3.14 -0.22 -13.69
N SER A 70 -4.22 -0.12 -12.92
CA SER A 70 -5.59 -0.17 -13.46
C SER A 70 -5.93 0.98 -14.41
N MET A 71 -5.18 2.10 -14.36
CA MET A 71 -5.35 3.22 -15.30
C MET A 71 -4.59 3.05 -16.61
N VAL A 72 -3.56 2.19 -16.64
CA VAL A 72 -2.65 2.09 -17.80
C VAL A 72 -2.64 0.68 -18.42
N THR A 73 -3.00 -0.36 -17.66
CA THR A 73 -3.08 -1.75 -18.11
C THR A 73 -4.52 -2.26 -18.07
N ILE A 74 -4.81 -3.24 -18.93
CA ILE A 74 -6.11 -3.93 -19.04
C ILE A 74 -5.97 -5.33 -18.43
N GLU A 75 -5.30 -5.41 -17.27
CA GLU A 75 -5.03 -6.67 -16.60
C GLU A 75 -6.10 -6.95 -15.57
N SER A 76 -6.38 -8.23 -15.33
CA SER A 76 -7.31 -8.61 -14.27
C SER A 76 -6.85 -8.07 -12.92
N LEU A 77 -7.79 -7.67 -12.07
CA LEU A 77 -7.48 -7.20 -10.71
C LEU A 77 -6.66 -8.22 -9.91
N GLN A 78 -6.83 -9.51 -10.19
CA GLN A 78 -6.02 -10.57 -9.60
C GLN A 78 -4.54 -10.47 -10.01
N ARG A 79 -4.25 -10.27 -11.29
CA ARG A 79 -2.87 -10.11 -11.78
C ARG A 79 -2.25 -8.81 -11.26
N ILE A 80 -3.01 -7.72 -11.26
CA ILE A 80 -2.60 -6.45 -10.67
C ILE A 80 -2.27 -6.63 -9.18
N ASN A 81 -3.09 -7.35 -8.42
CA ASN A 81 -2.81 -7.63 -7.00
C ASN A 81 -1.57 -8.48 -6.79
N ALA A 82 -1.31 -9.47 -7.66
CA ALA A 82 -0.10 -10.28 -7.62
C ALA A 82 1.16 -9.40 -7.86
N ILE A 83 1.15 -8.59 -8.92
CA ILE A 83 2.25 -7.65 -9.23
C ILE A 83 2.46 -6.66 -8.08
N LYS A 84 1.37 -6.08 -7.55
CA LYS A 84 1.42 -5.17 -6.40
C LYS A 84 2.08 -5.83 -5.19
N ASN A 85 1.76 -7.09 -4.88
CA ASN A 85 2.41 -7.80 -3.78
C ASN A 85 3.91 -7.96 -4.01
N VAL A 86 4.33 -8.39 -5.20
CA VAL A 86 5.75 -8.55 -5.54
C VAL A 86 6.50 -7.22 -5.44
N LEU A 87 5.95 -6.15 -6.02
CA LEU A 87 6.56 -4.81 -5.98
C LEU A 87 6.64 -4.27 -4.55
N THR A 88 5.58 -4.43 -3.75
CA THR A 88 5.56 -3.97 -2.37
C THR A 88 6.57 -4.74 -1.51
N THR A 89 6.71 -6.05 -1.72
CA THR A 89 7.73 -6.86 -1.05
C THR A 89 9.13 -6.41 -1.45
N ALA A 90 9.40 -6.22 -2.75
CA ALA A 90 10.69 -5.77 -3.23
C ALA A 90 11.09 -4.42 -2.62
N VAL A 91 10.17 -3.44 -2.62
CA VAL A 91 10.40 -2.12 -2.02
C VAL A 91 10.71 -2.22 -0.53
N ASN A 92 9.91 -2.98 0.23
CA ASN A 92 10.14 -3.16 1.66
C ASN A 92 11.45 -3.91 1.96
N SER A 93 11.80 -4.92 1.16
CA SER A 93 13.07 -5.65 1.30
C SER A 93 14.27 -4.75 1.04
N VAL A 94 14.22 -3.94 -0.03
CA VAL A 94 15.28 -2.97 -0.33
C VAL A 94 15.39 -1.96 0.82
N ALA A 95 14.28 -1.39 1.28
CA ALA A 95 14.28 -0.46 2.41
C ALA A 95 14.91 -1.10 3.67
N ALA A 96 14.49 -2.32 4.02
CA ALA A 96 15.04 -3.05 5.17
C ALA A 96 16.54 -3.27 5.04
N VAL A 97 17.02 -3.73 3.88
CA VAL A 97 18.46 -3.93 3.62
C VAL A 97 19.22 -2.61 3.69
N THR A 98 18.68 -1.53 3.13
CA THR A 98 19.29 -0.19 3.20
C THR A 98 19.39 0.29 4.66
N PHE A 99 18.34 0.15 5.46
CA PHE A 99 18.40 0.52 6.89
C PHE A 99 19.41 -0.35 7.66
N MET A 100 19.46 -1.65 7.41
CA MET A 100 20.47 -2.52 8.01
C MET A 100 21.90 -2.15 7.59
N ALA A 101 22.13 -1.79 6.33
CA ALA A 101 23.47 -1.46 5.83
C ALA A 101 23.98 -0.09 6.29
N PHE A 102 23.10 0.92 6.34
CA PHE A 102 23.51 2.32 6.55
C PHE A 102 23.09 2.93 7.89
N ALA A 103 22.18 2.29 8.62
CA ALA A 103 21.61 2.82 9.86
C ALA A 103 21.54 1.78 10.99
N TRP A 104 22.40 0.76 10.96
CA TRP A 104 22.38 -0.38 11.89
C TRP A 104 22.28 0.05 13.37
N GLU A 105 23.08 1.02 13.79
CA GLU A 105 23.12 1.50 15.18
C GLU A 105 21.85 2.22 15.62
N SER A 106 21.06 2.73 14.67
CA SER A 106 19.77 3.36 14.95
C SER A 106 18.61 2.35 15.04
N ILE A 107 18.87 1.07 14.78
CA ILE A 107 17.85 0.01 14.80
C ILE A 107 17.70 -0.54 16.21
N ASN A 108 16.56 -0.30 16.83
CA ASN A 108 16.17 -0.99 18.05
C ASN A 108 15.62 -2.39 17.72
N TRP A 109 16.45 -3.42 17.87
CA TRP A 109 16.11 -4.81 17.55
C TRP A 109 14.97 -5.38 18.40
N SER A 110 14.79 -4.91 19.63
CA SER A 110 13.65 -5.32 20.47
C SER A 110 12.33 -4.83 19.88
N LEU A 111 12.29 -3.59 19.39
CA LEU A 111 11.11 -3.05 18.69
C LEU A 111 10.90 -3.77 17.35
N VAL A 112 11.97 -4.06 16.60
CA VAL A 112 11.87 -4.83 15.35
C VAL A 112 11.23 -6.19 15.59
N LEU A 113 11.69 -6.94 16.60
CA LEU A 113 11.14 -8.25 16.93
C LEU A 113 9.67 -8.16 17.36
N LEU A 114 9.33 -7.18 18.21
CA LEU A 114 7.95 -6.97 18.65
C LEU A 114 7.01 -6.66 17.48
N ILE A 115 7.44 -5.77 16.58
CA ILE A 115 6.68 -5.40 15.38
C ILE A 115 6.61 -6.60 14.43
N ALA A 116 7.69 -7.34 14.21
CA ALA A 116 7.72 -8.49 13.31
C ALA A 116 6.76 -9.60 13.77
N VAL A 117 6.80 -9.96 15.06
CA VAL A 117 5.89 -10.96 15.64
C VAL A 117 4.45 -10.45 15.59
N GLY A 118 4.20 -9.22 16.04
CA GLY A 118 2.87 -8.61 16.03
C GLY A 118 2.27 -8.53 14.63
N ALA A 119 3.05 -8.08 13.64
CA ALA A 119 2.61 -7.98 12.24
C ALA A 119 2.42 -9.36 11.60
N THR A 120 3.24 -10.36 11.94
CA THR A 120 3.08 -11.73 11.41
C THR A 120 1.82 -12.38 11.96
N LEU A 121 1.62 -12.35 13.28
CA LEU A 121 0.43 -12.89 13.92
C LEU A 121 -0.84 -12.13 13.49
N GLY A 122 -0.78 -10.80 13.50
CA GLY A 122 -1.88 -9.94 13.06
C GLY A 122 -2.19 -10.10 11.58
N GLY A 123 -1.18 -10.30 10.72
CA GLY A 123 -1.34 -10.58 9.30
C GLY A 123 -1.99 -11.94 9.05
N PHE A 124 -1.56 -12.98 9.77
CA PHE A 124 -2.15 -14.32 9.67
C PHE A 124 -3.61 -14.35 10.15
N LEU A 125 -3.87 -13.84 11.36
CA LEU A 125 -5.22 -13.74 11.92
C LEU A 125 -6.10 -12.83 11.07
N GLY A 126 -5.57 -11.68 10.64
CA GLY A 126 -6.23 -10.72 9.78
C GLY A 126 -6.59 -11.30 8.42
N ALA A 127 -5.73 -12.11 7.81
CA ALA A 127 -6.06 -12.82 6.56
C ALA A 127 -7.17 -13.85 6.77
N ARG A 128 -7.18 -14.55 7.91
CA ARG A 128 -8.21 -15.55 8.22
C ARG A 128 -9.57 -14.91 8.51
N VAL A 129 -9.60 -13.90 9.38
CA VAL A 129 -10.82 -13.21 9.84
C VAL A 129 -11.30 -12.19 8.80
N GLY A 130 -10.39 -11.44 8.19
CA GLY A 130 -10.69 -10.38 7.23
C GLY A 130 -11.41 -10.88 5.98
N ARG A 131 -11.17 -12.13 5.55
CA ARG A 131 -11.93 -12.78 4.47
C ARG A 131 -13.42 -12.95 4.77
N ARG A 132 -13.82 -12.89 6.04
CA ARG A 132 -15.22 -13.00 6.49
C ARG A 132 -15.87 -11.64 6.76
N LEU A 133 -15.11 -10.55 6.75
CA LEU A 133 -15.62 -9.20 7.03
C LEU A 133 -16.18 -8.56 5.77
N SER A 134 -17.25 -7.78 5.91
CA SER A 134 -17.74 -6.94 4.82
C SER A 134 -16.71 -5.84 4.50
N PRO A 135 -16.64 -5.39 3.23
CA PRO A 135 -15.72 -4.30 2.85
C PRO A 135 -15.92 -3.02 3.67
N LEU A 136 -17.15 -2.76 4.14
CA LEU A 136 -17.46 -1.62 5.00
C LEU A 136 -16.88 -1.79 6.40
N ALA A 137 -17.05 -2.97 7.01
CA ALA A 137 -16.51 -3.26 8.33
C ALA A 137 -14.99 -3.13 8.36
N LEU A 138 -14.30 -3.72 7.37
CA LEU A 138 -12.85 -3.64 7.26
C LEU A 138 -12.36 -2.18 7.20
N ARG A 139 -13.04 -1.33 6.42
CA ARG A 139 -12.70 0.10 6.29
C ARG A 139 -12.98 0.87 7.57
N ALA A 140 -14.14 0.66 8.18
CA ALA A 140 -14.50 1.30 9.43
C ALA A 140 -13.47 0.98 10.51
N THR A 141 -13.05 -0.28 10.63
CA THR A 141 -12.00 -0.68 11.57
C THR A 141 -10.68 0.06 11.31
N ILE A 142 -10.21 0.12 10.06
CA ILE A 142 -8.95 0.81 9.73
C ILE A 142 -9.06 2.32 10.06
N LEU A 143 -10.17 2.96 9.71
CA LEU A 143 -10.40 4.39 9.96
C LEU A 143 -10.47 4.69 11.46
N VAL A 144 -11.20 3.88 12.23
CA VAL A 144 -11.33 4.04 13.69
C VAL A 144 -9.97 3.87 14.37
N LEU A 145 -9.24 2.80 14.06
CA LEU A 145 -7.94 2.54 14.68
C LEU A 145 -6.92 3.62 14.32
N GLY A 146 -6.85 4.03 13.05
CA GLY A 146 -5.92 5.08 12.64
C GLY A 146 -6.28 6.45 13.22
N THR A 147 -7.57 6.77 13.37
CA THR A 147 -8.02 8.02 14.01
C THR A 147 -7.71 8.01 15.50
N ALA A 148 -7.94 6.89 16.19
CA ALA A 148 -7.59 6.73 17.60
C ALA A 148 -6.07 6.89 17.83
N ALA A 149 -5.24 6.28 16.97
CA ALA A 149 -3.80 6.45 17.01
C ALA A 149 -3.37 7.92 16.79
N LEU A 150 -4.01 8.62 15.84
CA LEU A 150 -3.76 10.03 15.59
C LEU A 150 -4.11 10.89 16.82
N ILE A 151 -5.27 10.67 17.44
CA ILE A 151 -5.68 11.37 18.66
C ILE A 151 -4.64 11.13 19.76
N ARG A 152 -4.23 9.87 19.99
CA ARG A 152 -3.24 9.58 21.01
C ARG A 152 -1.93 10.34 20.79
N ILE A 153 -1.43 10.38 19.56
CA ILE A 153 -0.17 11.08 19.23
C ILE A 153 -0.32 12.59 19.35
N VAL A 154 -1.45 13.17 18.96
CA VAL A 154 -1.63 14.64 19.00
C VAL A 154 -1.85 15.15 20.42
N PHE A 155 -2.56 14.39 21.26
CA PHE A 155 -2.93 14.84 22.60
C PHE A 155 -2.02 14.33 23.72
N PHE A 156 -1.27 13.24 23.49
CA PHE A 156 -0.41 12.61 24.51
C PHE A 156 1.01 12.29 24.01
N GLY A 157 1.37 12.73 22.80
CA GLY A 157 2.68 12.50 22.19
C GLY A 157 3.60 13.71 22.24
#